data_AF-A0A353DL32-F1
#
_entry.id   AF-A0A353DL32-F1
#
_cell.length_a   1.000
_cell.length_b   1.000
_cell.length_c   1.000
_cell.angle_alpha   90.00
_cell.angle_beta   90.00
_cell.angle_gamma   90.00
#
_symmetry.space_group_name_H-M   'P 1'
#
loop_
_entity.id
_entity.type
_entity.pdbx_description
1 polymer ?
#
loop_
_entity_poly.entity_id
_entity_poly.type
_entity_poly.pdbx_seq_one_letter_code
_entity_poly.pdbx_strand_id
1 'polypeptide(L)'
;MKKHSLLPGIVSIVALLAIIGALLFPLGAGLIAKGTYLEAARGYDFVFGNDALQINNPYGSMIAWFVLLLIAAFFGLIGSVTGFFGGKVGAFFNFVAGLIAVVCAILFFLSPVMVGNSWVSALNTAEASVTANYGWGFIAAGSASAVAAVLDLFVGGKGLFSKKA
;
A
#
# COMPACT_ATOMS: atom_id res chain seq x y z
N MET A 1 28.89 24.25 13.94
CA MET A 1 27.87 23.18 13.90
C MET A 1 27.61 22.80 12.46
N LYS A 2 27.81 21.52 12.06
CA LYS A 2 27.41 21.06 10.73
C LYS A 2 25.88 21.19 10.66
N LYS A 3 25.36 21.90 9.65
CA LYS A 3 23.91 21.97 9.44
C LYS A 3 23.41 20.56 9.14
N HIS A 4 22.78 19.90 10.11
CA HIS A 4 22.06 18.67 9.86
C HIS A 4 20.91 19.02 8.92
N SER A 5 20.95 18.48 7.70
CA SER A 5 19.88 18.68 6.74
C SER A 5 18.62 18.00 7.29
N LEU A 6 17.56 18.76 7.51
CA LEU A 6 16.25 18.25 7.95
C LEU A 6 15.50 17.51 6.81
N LEU A 7 15.99 17.64 5.57
CA LEU A 7 15.36 17.10 4.37
C LEU A 7 15.07 15.59 4.45
N PRO A 8 15.98 14.71 4.93
CA PRO A 8 15.71 13.28 5.05
C PRO A 8 14.56 12.98 6.03
N GLY A 9 14.48 13.71 7.14
CA GLY A 9 13.39 13.56 8.12
C GLY A 9 12.04 13.98 7.53
N ILE A 10 11.99 15.11 6.81
CA ILE A 10 10.77 15.57 6.13
C ILE A 10 10.32 14.56 5.06
N VAL A 11 11.24 14.07 4.24
CA VAL A 11 10.92 13.08 3.20
C VAL A 11 10.41 11.76 3.82
N SER A 12 10.97 11.32 4.95
CA SER A 12 10.50 10.13 5.68
C SER A 12 9.07 10.32 6.21
N ILE A 13 8.74 11.51 6.73
CA ILE A 13 7.36 11.84 7.15
C ILE A 13 6.41 11.80 5.95
N VAL A 14 6.80 12.37 4.80
CA VAL A 14 5.96 12.34 3.59
C VAL A 14 5.75 10.91 3.11
N ALA A 15 6.78 10.05 3.16
CA ALA A 15 6.66 8.64 2.86
C ALA A 15 5.69 7.94 3.83
N LEU A 16 5.83 8.19 5.14
CA LEU A 16 4.91 7.66 6.17
C LEU A 16 3.46 8.12 5.93
N LEU A 17 3.24 9.39 5.58
CA LEU A 17 1.91 9.90 5.24
C LEU A 17 1.33 9.22 3.98
N ALA A 18 2.17 8.88 3.01
CA ALA A 18 1.74 8.12 1.84
C ALA A 18 1.38 6.66 2.22
N ILE A 19 2.11 6.02 3.13
CA ILE A 19 1.75 4.70 3.67
C ILE A 19 0.44 4.78 4.46
N ILE A 20 0.28 5.80 5.32
CA ILE A 20 -0.98 6.04 6.04
C ILE A 20 -2.12 6.30 5.06
N GLY A 21 -1.89 7.07 3.99
CA GLY A 21 -2.84 7.24 2.91
C GLY A 21 -3.22 5.91 2.29
N ALA A 22 -2.25 5.07 1.94
CA ALA A 22 -2.48 3.71 1.46
C ALA A 22 -3.20 2.80 2.49
N LEU A 23 -3.12 3.12 3.79
CA LEU A 23 -3.83 2.48 4.92
C LEU A 23 -5.23 3.04 5.20
N LEU A 24 -5.54 4.25 4.71
CA LEU A 24 -6.88 4.86 4.70
C LEU A 24 -7.66 4.57 3.41
N PHE A 25 -6.95 4.34 2.31
CA PHE A 25 -7.50 3.86 1.04
C PHE A 25 -7.35 2.36 0.72
N PRO A 26 -6.90 1.45 1.62
CA PRO A 26 -7.09 0.05 1.35
C PRO A 26 -8.60 -0.10 1.32
N LEU A 27 -9.07 -0.94 0.45
CA LEU A 27 -9.29 -2.33 0.69
C LEU A 27 -10.02 -2.73 -0.62
N GLY A 28 -9.99 -3.98 -1.06
CA GLY A 28 -10.78 -4.42 -2.23
C GLY A 28 -10.47 -3.76 -3.57
N ALA A 29 -10.48 -4.55 -4.63
CA ALA A 29 -10.92 -3.99 -5.91
C ALA A 29 -12.39 -3.60 -5.71
N GLY A 30 -12.68 -2.32 -5.44
CA GLY A 30 -14.08 -1.89 -5.32
C GLY A 30 -14.79 -2.23 -6.63
N LEU A 31 -15.83 -3.07 -6.59
CA LEU A 31 -16.56 -3.45 -7.80
C LEU A 31 -17.42 -2.27 -8.25
N ILE A 32 -17.20 -1.79 -9.47
CA ILE A 32 -18.09 -0.80 -10.09
C ILE A 32 -19.12 -1.57 -10.92
N ALA A 33 -20.40 -1.51 -10.53
CA ALA A 33 -21.47 -2.09 -11.34
C ALA A 33 -21.57 -1.35 -12.68
N LYS A 34 -21.77 -2.08 -13.80
CA LYS A 34 -21.82 -1.46 -15.12
C LYS A 34 -22.98 -0.48 -15.21
N GLY A 35 -22.68 0.77 -15.56
CA GLY A 35 -23.69 1.83 -15.73
C GLY A 35 -23.96 2.66 -14.48
N THR A 36 -23.29 2.40 -13.36
CA THR A 36 -23.32 3.27 -12.18
C THR A 36 -21.89 3.71 -11.80
N TYR A 37 -21.76 4.91 -11.25
CA TYR A 37 -20.52 5.37 -10.60
C TYR A 37 -20.47 4.99 -9.11
N LEU A 38 -21.31 4.03 -8.70
CA LEU A 38 -21.45 3.58 -7.32
C LEU A 38 -20.57 2.35 -7.11
N GLU A 39 -19.66 2.40 -6.15
CA GLU A 39 -18.93 1.23 -5.67
C GLU A 39 -19.94 0.26 -5.06
N ALA A 40 -20.21 -0.84 -5.76
CA ALA A 40 -21.18 -1.87 -5.36
C ALA A 40 -20.72 -2.64 -4.13
N ALA A 41 -19.41 -2.71 -3.89
CA ALA A 41 -18.82 -3.19 -2.66
C ALA A 41 -17.58 -2.37 -2.36
N ARG A 42 -17.54 -1.76 -1.18
CA ARG A 42 -16.37 -1.01 -0.74
C ARG A 42 -15.32 -1.99 -0.35
N GLY A 43 -14.09 -1.58 -0.59
CA GLY A 43 -12.96 -2.27 -0.05
C GLY A 43 -13.08 -2.77 1.37
N TYR A 44 -13.47 -1.84 2.26
CA TYR A 44 -13.34 -2.02 3.70
C TYR A 44 -14.01 -3.31 4.17
N ASP A 45 -15.12 -3.62 3.51
CA ASP A 45 -15.97 -4.76 3.76
C ASP A 45 -15.25 -6.09 3.46
N PHE A 46 -14.34 -6.12 2.47
CA PHE A 46 -13.55 -7.31 2.10
C PHE A 46 -12.49 -7.72 3.12
N VAL A 47 -11.72 -6.79 3.71
CA VAL A 47 -10.65 -7.20 4.65
C VAL A 47 -11.21 -7.40 6.06
N PHE A 48 -12.27 -6.67 6.44
CA PHE A 48 -12.88 -6.77 7.76
C PHE A 48 -14.06 -7.75 7.82
N GLY A 49 -14.49 -8.29 6.68
CA GLY A 49 -15.54 -9.30 6.61
C GLY A 49 -16.96 -8.78 6.83
N ASN A 50 -17.20 -7.46 6.71
CA ASN A 50 -18.56 -6.94 6.61
C ASN A 50 -19.14 -7.34 5.25
N ASP A 51 -20.36 -7.87 5.20
CA ASP A 51 -21.06 -8.27 3.97
C ASP A 51 -20.39 -9.34 3.08
N ALA A 52 -19.41 -10.09 3.59
CA ALA A 52 -18.69 -11.17 2.87
C ALA A 52 -19.55 -12.39 2.48
N LEU A 53 -20.87 -12.38 2.76
CA LEU A 53 -21.79 -13.50 2.56
C LEU A 53 -22.06 -13.84 1.08
N GLN A 54 -21.64 -13.02 0.11
CA GLN A 54 -21.92 -13.26 -1.32
C GLN A 54 -20.72 -13.75 -2.16
N ILE A 55 -19.50 -13.86 -1.61
CA ILE A 55 -18.31 -14.23 -2.39
C ILE A 55 -17.51 -15.34 -1.69
N ASN A 56 -17.63 -16.56 -2.22
CA ASN A 56 -16.90 -17.76 -1.79
C ASN A 56 -15.47 -17.78 -2.41
N ASN A 57 -14.44 -17.37 -1.65
CA ASN A 57 -12.97 -17.36 -1.92
C ASN A 57 -12.33 -16.05 -2.45
N PRO A 58 -11.02 -15.80 -2.21
CA PRO A 58 -10.29 -15.79 -0.94
C PRO A 58 -9.80 -14.36 -0.60
N TYR A 59 -10.21 -13.85 0.55
CA TYR A 59 -9.83 -12.51 1.08
C TYR A 59 -8.38 -12.44 1.60
N GLY A 60 -7.66 -13.57 1.64
CA GLY A 60 -6.35 -13.68 2.27
C GLY A 60 -5.27 -12.80 1.65
N SER A 61 -5.32 -12.55 0.33
CA SER A 61 -4.37 -11.66 -0.34
C SER A 61 -4.56 -10.19 0.08
N MET A 62 -5.81 -9.73 0.21
CA MET A 62 -6.11 -8.35 0.63
C MET A 62 -5.76 -8.12 2.10
N ILE A 63 -6.01 -9.11 2.95
CA ILE A 63 -5.56 -9.10 4.35
C ILE A 63 -4.03 -9.05 4.40
N ALA A 64 -3.34 -9.85 3.59
CA ALA A 64 -1.88 -9.84 3.53
C ALA A 64 -1.33 -8.46 3.08
N TRP A 65 -1.95 -7.79 2.11
CA TRP A 65 -1.54 -6.45 1.67
C TRP A 65 -1.72 -5.42 2.77
N PHE A 66 -2.86 -5.46 3.48
CA PHE A 66 -3.12 -4.59 4.62
C PHE A 66 -2.09 -4.79 5.75
N VAL A 67 -1.76 -6.04 6.07
CA VAL A 67 -0.74 -6.38 7.07
C VAL A 67 0.65 -5.89 6.64
N LEU A 68 1.03 -6.08 5.38
CA LEU A 68 2.31 -5.58 4.85
C LEU A 68 2.39 -4.05 4.94
N LEU A 69 1.32 -3.33 4.62
CA LEU A 69 1.27 -1.88 4.78
C LEU A 69 1.38 -1.44 6.25
N LEU A 70 0.77 -2.16 7.19
CA LEU A 70 0.96 -1.89 8.62
C LEU A 70 2.42 -2.09 9.04
N ILE A 71 3.05 -3.17 8.61
CA ILE A 71 4.47 -3.43 8.89
C ILE A 71 5.34 -2.31 8.29
N ALA A 72 5.07 -1.90 7.05
CA ALA A 72 5.75 -0.78 6.41
C ALA A 72 5.57 0.52 7.20
N ALA A 73 4.36 0.81 7.69
CA ALA A 73 4.07 1.98 8.50
C ALA A 73 4.83 1.97 9.83
N PHE A 74 4.95 0.82 10.50
CA PHE A 74 5.74 0.69 11.73
C PHE A 74 7.22 0.97 11.47
N PHE A 75 7.80 0.38 10.42
CA PHE A 75 9.19 0.64 10.08
C PHE A 75 9.41 2.08 9.61
N GLY A 76 8.51 2.66 8.82
CA GLY A 76 8.57 4.05 8.38
C GLY A 76 8.42 5.03 9.55
N LEU A 77 7.61 4.71 10.56
CA LEU A 77 7.50 5.48 11.80
C LEU A 77 8.81 5.46 12.59
N ILE A 78 9.38 4.28 12.82
CA ILE A 78 10.66 4.14 13.53
C ILE A 78 11.77 4.86 12.74
N GLY A 79 11.83 4.67 11.43
CA GLY A 79 12.79 5.30 10.53
C GLY A 79 12.65 6.83 10.49
N SER A 80 11.42 7.35 10.50
CA SER A 80 11.15 8.79 10.60
C SER A 80 11.62 9.35 11.93
N VAL A 81 11.21 8.74 13.06
CA VAL A 81 11.57 9.21 14.41
C VAL A 81 13.07 9.18 14.61
N THR A 82 13.72 8.07 14.26
CA THR A 82 15.18 7.91 14.42
C THR A 82 15.97 8.70 13.37
N GLY A 83 15.40 8.98 12.19
CA GLY A 83 15.99 9.78 11.12
C GLY A 83 16.23 11.24 11.50
N PHE A 84 15.43 11.81 12.41
CA PHE A 84 15.66 13.16 12.96
C PHE A 84 16.95 13.27 13.77
N PHE A 85 17.36 12.20 14.43
CA PHE A 85 18.57 12.15 15.24
C PHE A 85 19.82 11.79 14.40
N GLY A 86 19.61 11.45 13.13
CA GLY A 86 20.66 11.02 12.22
C GLY A 86 21.17 9.60 12.53
N GLY A 87 21.77 8.97 11.52
CA GLY A 87 22.45 7.68 11.69
C GLY A 87 21.89 6.57 10.81
N LYS A 88 22.67 5.48 10.74
CA LYS A 88 22.40 4.32 9.88
C LYS A 88 21.17 3.52 10.30
N VAL A 89 20.76 3.62 11.56
CA VAL A 89 19.61 2.90 12.11
C VAL A 89 18.30 3.43 11.51
N GLY A 90 18.08 4.75 11.49
CA GLY A 90 16.89 5.32 10.85
C GLY A 90 16.88 5.10 9.34
N ALA A 91 18.06 5.19 8.71
CA ALA A 91 18.22 4.87 7.30
C ALA A 91 17.88 3.39 7.00
N PHE A 92 18.26 2.46 7.87
CA PHE A 92 17.91 1.05 7.76
C PHE A 92 16.39 0.84 7.81
N PHE A 93 15.72 1.43 8.80
CA PHE A 93 14.28 1.27 8.96
C PHE A 93 13.48 1.88 7.80
N ASN A 94 13.87 3.06 7.31
CA ASN A 94 13.28 3.62 6.08
C ASN A 94 13.54 2.71 4.88
N PHE A 95 14.75 2.16 4.73
CA PHE A 95 15.03 1.26 3.61
C PHE A 95 14.16 -0.01 3.64
N VAL A 96 13.97 -0.61 4.82
CA VAL A 96 13.07 -1.76 5.01
C VAL A 96 11.61 -1.38 4.73
N ALA A 97 11.14 -0.25 5.24
CA ALA A 97 9.80 0.26 4.96
C ALA A 97 9.58 0.44 3.45
N GLY A 98 10.55 1.02 2.75
CA GLY A 98 10.53 1.20 1.30
C GLY A 98 10.47 -0.10 0.53
N LEU A 99 11.25 -1.12 0.93
CA LEU A 99 11.18 -2.45 0.30
C LEU A 99 9.80 -3.10 0.46
N ILE A 100 9.19 -3.00 1.65
CA ILE A 100 7.85 -3.54 1.89
C ILE A 100 6.82 -2.76 1.07
N ALA A 101 6.94 -1.44 0.99
CA ALA A 101 6.08 -0.59 0.16
C ALA A 101 6.21 -0.91 -1.35
N VAL A 102 7.40 -1.28 -1.84
CA VAL A 102 7.59 -1.79 -3.22
C VAL A 102 6.78 -3.07 -3.42
N VAL A 103 6.91 -4.04 -2.50
CA VAL A 103 6.15 -5.30 -2.56
C VAL A 103 4.65 -5.01 -2.58
N CYS A 104 4.16 -4.13 -1.71
CA CYS A 104 2.76 -3.70 -1.72
C CYS A 104 2.36 -3.09 -3.07
N ALA A 105 3.12 -2.13 -3.59
CA ALA A 105 2.83 -1.50 -4.89
C ALA A 105 2.75 -2.53 -6.02
N ILE A 106 3.70 -3.46 -6.11
CA ILE A 106 3.69 -4.55 -7.10
C ILE A 106 2.43 -5.40 -6.94
N LEU A 107 2.05 -5.76 -5.72
CA LEU A 107 0.85 -6.56 -5.47
C LEU A 107 -0.44 -5.81 -5.85
N PHE A 108 -0.53 -4.50 -5.60
CA PHE A 108 -1.62 -3.67 -6.10
C PHE A 108 -1.68 -3.66 -7.64
N PHE A 109 -0.53 -3.52 -8.32
CA PHE A 109 -0.45 -3.56 -9.79
C PHE A 109 -0.71 -4.95 -10.40
N LEU A 110 -0.40 -6.04 -9.70
CA LEU A 110 -0.65 -7.42 -10.13
C LEU A 110 -2.04 -7.93 -9.76
N SER A 111 -2.78 -7.19 -8.93
CA SER A 111 -4.17 -7.49 -8.56
C SER A 111 -5.09 -7.80 -9.76
N PRO A 112 -5.02 -7.12 -10.93
CA PRO A 112 -5.75 -7.49 -12.15
C PRO A 112 -5.61 -8.96 -12.54
N VAL A 113 -4.40 -9.50 -12.43
CA VAL A 113 -4.11 -10.88 -12.81
C VAL A 113 -4.47 -11.86 -11.70
N MET A 114 -4.25 -11.47 -10.44
CA MET A 114 -4.46 -12.33 -9.26
C MET A 114 -5.93 -12.43 -8.86
N VAL A 115 -6.65 -11.31 -8.89
CA VAL A 115 -8.07 -11.18 -8.50
C VAL A 115 -8.96 -11.39 -9.72
N GLY A 116 -8.63 -10.81 -10.88
CA GLY A 116 -9.44 -10.96 -12.10
C GLY A 116 -9.65 -12.42 -12.51
N ASN A 117 -8.61 -13.26 -12.48
CA ASN A 117 -8.73 -14.67 -12.85
C ASN A 117 -9.49 -15.53 -11.82
N SER A 118 -9.41 -15.19 -10.54
CA SER A 118 -10.11 -15.94 -9.48
C SER A 118 -11.57 -15.52 -9.32
N TRP A 119 -11.92 -14.28 -9.69
CA TRP A 119 -13.27 -13.73 -9.55
C TRP A 119 -14.15 -13.96 -10.79
N VAL A 120 -13.57 -13.92 -11.99
CA VAL A 120 -14.26 -14.37 -13.22
C VAL A 120 -14.66 -15.85 -13.12
N SER A 121 -13.89 -16.65 -12.37
CA SER A 121 -14.23 -18.05 -12.09
C SER A 121 -15.30 -18.23 -11.02
N ALA A 122 -15.41 -17.31 -10.04
CA ALA A 122 -16.38 -17.42 -8.94
C ALA A 122 -17.76 -16.89 -9.33
N LEU A 123 -17.83 -15.87 -10.19
CA LEU A 123 -19.06 -15.29 -10.75
C LEU A 123 -19.38 -15.88 -12.13
N ASN A 124 -19.27 -17.20 -12.26
CA ASN A 124 -19.67 -17.94 -13.46
C ASN A 124 -21.20 -17.98 -13.62
N THR A 125 -21.86 -16.83 -13.47
CA THR A 125 -23.27 -16.63 -13.78
C THR A 125 -23.33 -15.78 -15.04
N ALA A 126 -24.02 -16.32 -16.03
CA ALA A 126 -24.49 -15.63 -17.23
C ALA A 126 -25.46 -14.46 -16.92
N GLU A 127 -25.44 -13.90 -15.71
CA GLU A 127 -26.24 -12.79 -15.24
C GLU A 127 -25.39 -11.51 -15.19
N ALA A 128 -25.48 -10.79 -16.31
CA ALA A 128 -25.46 -9.33 -16.37
C ALA A 128 -24.29 -8.60 -15.67
N SER A 129 -23.24 -8.37 -16.46
CA SER A 129 -22.62 -7.03 -16.54
C SER A 129 -21.87 -6.48 -15.32
N VAL A 130 -21.11 -7.30 -14.60
CA VAL A 130 -20.10 -6.79 -13.65
C VAL A 130 -18.73 -6.78 -14.33
N THR A 131 -18.27 -5.62 -14.80
CA THR A 131 -16.85 -5.43 -15.14
C THR A 131 -16.10 -5.19 -13.83
N ALA A 132 -15.14 -6.05 -13.51
CA ALA A 132 -14.22 -5.84 -12.38
C ALA A 132 -13.28 -4.65 -12.68
N ASN A 133 -13.82 -3.43 -12.63
CA ASN A 133 -13.03 -2.21 -12.64
C ASN A 133 -12.59 -1.92 -11.21
N TYR A 134 -11.33 -1.59 -11.02
CA TYR A 134 -10.79 -1.19 -9.72
C TYR A 134 -11.40 0.13 -9.27
N GLY A 135 -11.96 0.16 -8.06
CA GLY A 135 -12.35 1.40 -7.40
C GLY A 135 -11.19 2.40 -7.29
N TRP A 136 -11.50 3.69 -7.28
CA TRP A 136 -10.50 4.76 -7.23
C TRP A 136 -9.61 4.69 -5.98
N GLY A 137 -10.16 4.21 -4.85
CA GLY A 137 -9.40 3.96 -3.62
C GLY A 137 -8.28 2.93 -3.81
N PHE A 138 -8.52 1.88 -4.59
CA PHE A 138 -7.52 0.85 -4.89
C PHE A 138 -6.36 1.41 -5.71
N ILE A 139 -6.67 2.23 -6.72
CA ILE A 139 -5.67 2.91 -7.55
C ILE A 139 -4.86 3.91 -6.71
N ALA A 140 -5.53 4.67 -5.84
CA ALA A 140 -4.90 5.60 -4.93
C ALA A 140 -3.97 4.90 -3.93
N ALA A 141 -4.38 3.77 -3.36
CA ALA A 141 -3.57 2.98 -2.42
C ALA A 141 -2.31 2.39 -3.08
N GLY A 142 -2.45 1.82 -4.29
CA GLY A 142 -1.30 1.33 -5.06
C GLY A 142 -0.32 2.44 -5.42
N SER A 143 -0.84 3.60 -5.86
CA SER A 143 -0.02 4.77 -6.20
C SER A 143 0.68 5.36 -4.97
N ALA A 144 -0.02 5.47 -3.84
CA ALA A 144 0.55 5.96 -2.59
C ALA A 144 1.63 5.02 -2.05
N SER A 145 1.44 3.69 -2.19
CA SER A 145 2.46 2.69 -1.86
C SER A 145 3.72 2.84 -2.73
N ALA A 146 3.56 3.12 -4.03
CA ALA A 146 4.67 3.36 -4.94
C ALA A 146 5.43 4.65 -4.61
N VAL A 147 4.72 5.72 -4.25
CA VAL A 147 5.34 6.97 -3.79
C VAL A 147 6.11 6.77 -2.50
N ALA A 148 5.51 6.11 -1.50
CA ALA A 148 6.17 5.77 -0.25
C ALA A 148 7.46 4.98 -0.50
N ALA A 149 7.39 3.94 -1.33
CA ALA A 149 8.54 3.12 -1.72
C ALA A 149 9.71 3.94 -2.27
N VAL A 150 9.45 4.85 -3.22
CA VAL A 150 10.50 5.69 -3.81
C VAL A 150 11.14 6.60 -2.76
N LEU A 151 10.33 7.25 -1.93
CA LEU A 151 10.81 8.20 -0.93
C LEU A 151 11.63 7.51 0.17
N ASP A 152 11.14 6.40 0.70
CA ASP A 152 11.78 5.64 1.76
C ASP A 152 13.07 4.94 1.29
N LEU A 153 13.08 4.39 0.07
CA LEU A 153 14.30 3.83 -0.52
C LEU A 153 15.34 4.91 -0.82
N PHE A 154 14.91 6.10 -1.26
CA PHE A 154 15.83 7.21 -1.49
C PHE A 154 16.48 7.68 -0.19
N VAL A 155 15.68 7.91 0.86
CA VAL A 155 16.20 8.34 2.17
C VAL A 155 17.03 7.24 2.82
N GLY A 156 16.51 6.02 2.88
CA GLY A 156 17.17 4.87 3.48
C GLY A 156 18.45 4.50 2.76
N GLY A 157 18.42 4.44 1.42
CA GLY A 157 19.58 4.16 0.59
C GLY A 157 20.67 5.23 0.73
N LYS A 158 20.30 6.51 0.70
CA LYS A 158 21.27 7.60 0.90
C LYS A 158 21.92 7.53 2.28
N GLY A 159 21.16 7.20 3.33
CA GLY A 159 21.70 7.11 4.69
C GLY A 159 22.56 5.87 4.93
N LEU A 160 22.19 4.72 4.34
CA LEU A 160 22.94 3.46 4.48
C LEU A 160 24.23 3.45 3.67
N PHE A 161 24.18 3.94 2.43
CA PHE A 161 25.29 3.87 1.48
C PHE A 161 26.15 5.15 1.46
N SER A 162 25.85 6.13 2.29
CA SER A 162 26.72 7.29 2.50
C SER A 162 28.06 6.84 3.12
N LYS A 163 29.16 7.20 2.46
CA LYS A 163 30.52 7.02 3.00
C LYS A 163 30.81 7.86 4.25
N LYS A 164 29.95 8.83 4.58
CA LYS A 164 30.04 9.63 5.80
C LYS A 164 29.16 8.97 6.86
N ALA A 165 29.80 8.21 7.74
CA ALA A 165 29.25 7.79 9.04
C ALA A 165 29.46 8.92 10.06
#